data_AF-A0A447QU91-F1
#
_entry.id   AF-A0A447QU91-F1
#
_cell.length_a   1.000
_cell.length_b   1.000
_cell.length_c   1.000
_cell.angle_alpha   90.00
_cell.angle_beta   90.00
_cell.angle_gamma   90.00
#
_symmetry.space_group_name_H-M   'P 1'
#
loop_
_entity.id
_entity.type
_entity.pdbx_description
1 polymer ?
#
loop_
_entity_poly.entity_id
_entity_poly.type
_entity_poly.pdbx_seq_one_letter_code
_entity_poly.pdbx_strand_id
1 'polypeptide(L)'
;MDAALASLHDDAFVTYSKKSNDTSRQILLQALDALNLDYLPSEANFVFFKLNTPLAAFQQQMKQAGILVGRAFPPADDWCRISLGTPQEMTFVAHTLKQFRSQKQL
;
A
#
# COMPACT_ATOMS: atom_id res chain seq x y z
N MET A 1 0.42 8.43 30.31
CA MET A 1 -0.74 7.55 29.98
C MET A 1 -1.82 8.31 29.19
N ASP A 2 -1.57 9.60 28.95
CA ASP A 2 -2.60 10.58 28.66
C ASP A 2 -3.06 10.52 27.19
N ALA A 3 -2.16 10.18 26.27
CA ALA A 3 -2.50 10.05 24.85
C ALA A 3 -3.52 8.94 24.57
N ALA A 4 -3.41 7.78 25.23
CA ALA A 4 -4.34 6.67 25.05
C ALA A 4 -5.73 7.01 25.60
N LEU A 5 -5.79 7.65 26.77
CA LEU A 5 -7.05 8.10 27.37
C LEU A 5 -7.73 9.16 26.51
N ALA A 6 -6.97 10.13 26.00
CA ALA A 6 -7.51 11.15 25.09
C ALA A 6 -8.03 10.52 23.79
N SER A 7 -7.26 9.61 23.19
CA SER A 7 -7.65 8.95 21.92
C SER A 7 -8.88 8.05 22.08
N LEU A 8 -9.12 7.47 23.27
CA LEU A 8 -10.29 6.63 23.53
C LEU A 8 -11.61 7.40 23.46
N HIS A 9 -11.55 8.72 23.71
CA HIS A 9 -12.71 9.60 23.72
C HIS A 9 -12.84 10.46 22.46
N ASP A 10 -11.96 10.29 21.47
CA ASP A 10 -11.96 11.05 20.21
C ASP A 10 -12.57 10.24 19.05
N ASP A 11 -13.89 10.07 19.10
CA ASP A 11 -14.65 9.34 18.08
C ASP A 11 -14.53 9.99 16.68
N ALA A 12 -14.35 11.31 16.63
CA ALA A 12 -14.17 12.06 15.40
C ALA A 12 -12.86 11.65 14.71
N PHE A 13 -11.77 11.56 15.46
CA PHE A 13 -10.50 11.08 14.94
C PHE A 13 -10.54 9.62 14.50
N VAL A 14 -11.18 8.73 15.27
CA VAL A 14 -11.34 7.31 14.88
C VAL A 14 -12.08 7.18 13.55
N THR A 15 -13.18 7.92 13.39
CA THR A 15 -13.97 7.97 12.15
C THR A 15 -13.14 8.50 10.98
N TYR A 16 -12.40 9.59 11.20
CA TYR A 16 -11.51 10.18 10.20
C TYR A 16 -10.39 9.21 9.79
N SER A 17 -9.74 8.57 10.76
CA SER A 17 -8.64 7.62 10.54
C SER A 17 -9.08 6.47 9.64
N LYS A 18 -10.24 5.87 9.91
CA LYS A 18 -10.82 4.82 9.06
C LYS A 18 -11.14 5.36 7.66
N LYS A 19 -11.79 6.51 7.54
CA LYS A 19 -12.17 7.10 6.25
C LYS A 19 -10.95 7.42 5.38
N SER A 20 -9.88 7.93 5.99
CA SER A 20 -8.61 8.21 5.33
C SER A 20 -7.99 6.91 4.79
N ASN A 21 -7.94 5.87 5.61
CA ASN A 21 -7.47 4.56 5.20
C ASN A 21 -8.31 3.94 4.07
N ASP A 22 -9.64 4.04 4.14
CA ASP A 22 -10.54 3.57 3.09
C ASP A 22 -10.28 4.28 1.75
N THR A 23 -10.01 5.59 1.79
CA THR A 23 -9.66 6.38 0.60
C THR A 23 -8.31 5.93 0.01
N SER A 24 -7.29 5.80 0.85
CA SER A 24 -5.97 5.29 0.48
C SER A 24 -6.03 3.89 -0.12
N ARG A 25 -6.88 3.00 0.43
CA ARG A 25 -7.12 1.66 -0.10
C ARG A 25 -7.63 1.74 -1.53
N GLN A 26 -8.70 2.51 -1.77
CA GLN A 26 -9.31 2.63 -3.10
C GLN A 26 -8.33 3.15 -4.15
N ILE A 27 -7.50 4.14 -3.81
CA ILE A 27 -6.46 4.66 -4.72
C ILE A 27 -5.50 3.55 -5.16
N LEU A 28 -5.03 2.74 -4.21
CA LEU A 28 -4.13 1.63 -4.52
C LEU A 28 -4.82 0.54 -5.33
N LEU A 29 -6.02 0.11 -4.92
CA LEU A 29 -6.74 -0.97 -5.62
C LEU A 29 -7.03 -0.59 -7.08
N GLN A 30 -7.46 0.64 -7.35
CA GLN A 30 -7.66 1.14 -8.71
C GLN A 30 -6.38 1.11 -9.56
N ALA A 31 -5.21 1.35 -8.94
CA ALA A 31 -3.94 1.24 -9.64
C ALA A 31 -3.57 -0.21 -9.92
N LEU A 32 -3.78 -1.13 -8.97
CA LEU A 32 -3.55 -2.56 -9.15
C LEU A 32 -4.47 -3.14 -10.22
N ASP A 33 -5.76 -2.78 -10.23
CA ASP A 33 -6.74 -3.15 -11.25
C ASP A 33 -6.28 -2.69 -12.64
N ALA A 34 -5.89 -1.42 -12.78
CA ALA A 34 -5.41 -0.87 -14.05
C ALA A 34 -4.10 -1.53 -14.55
N LEU A 35 -3.31 -2.10 -13.63
CA LEU A 35 -2.09 -2.83 -13.94
C LEU A 35 -2.32 -4.33 -14.16
N ASN A 36 -3.53 -4.83 -13.91
CA ASN A 36 -3.88 -6.25 -13.88
C ASN A 36 -2.99 -7.03 -12.90
N LEU A 37 -2.80 -6.51 -11.68
CA LEU A 37 -2.10 -7.19 -10.60
C LEU A 37 -3.11 -7.75 -9.59
N ASP A 38 -3.03 -9.06 -9.33
CA ASP A 38 -3.88 -9.72 -8.36
C ASP A 38 -3.63 -9.20 -6.94
N TYR A 39 -4.69 -9.03 -6.16
CA TYR A 39 -4.60 -8.69 -4.74
C TYR A 39 -5.66 -9.40 -3.91
N LEU A 40 -5.40 -9.54 -2.62
CA LEU A 40 -6.41 -10.01 -1.67
C LEU A 40 -7.30 -8.85 -1.22
N PRO A 41 -8.60 -9.08 -0.98
CA PRO A 41 -9.46 -8.09 -0.34
C PRO A 41 -8.85 -7.60 0.97
N SER A 42 -8.79 -6.28 1.14
CA SER A 42 -8.20 -5.66 2.33
C SER A 42 -9.27 -5.06 3.22
N GLU A 43 -9.38 -5.60 4.44
CA GLU A 43 -10.17 -5.04 5.54
C GLU A 43 -9.30 -4.26 6.55
N ALA A 44 -8.04 -4.01 6.20
CA ALA A 44 -7.01 -3.49 7.11
C ALA A 44 -6.40 -2.17 6.60
N ASN A 45 -5.27 -1.77 7.18
CA ASN A 45 -4.46 -0.61 6.79
C ASN A 45 -3.27 -0.97 5.88
N PHE A 46 -3.40 -2.04 5.11
CA PHE A 46 -2.42 -2.49 4.13
C PHE A 46 -3.11 -3.32 3.04
N VAL A 47 -2.47 -3.47 1.89
CA VAL A 47 -2.90 -4.39 0.83
C VAL A 47 -1.79 -5.42 0.58
N PHE A 48 -2.20 -6.65 0.30
CA PHE A 48 -1.30 -7.74 -0.11
C PHE A 48 -1.60 -8.10 -1.55
N PHE A 49 -0.60 -7.95 -2.43
CA PHE A 49 -0.77 -8.10 -3.87
C PHE A 49 0.38 -8.89 -4.48
N LYS A 50 0.08 -9.57 -5.58
CA LYS A 50 1.00 -10.44 -6.30
C LYS A 50 1.83 -9.62 -7.27
N LEU A 51 3.11 -9.94 -7.34
CA LEU A 51 4.07 -9.38 -8.28
C LEU A 51 4.31 -10.36 -9.42
N ASN A 52 4.59 -9.83 -10.60
CA ASN A 52 5.11 -10.62 -11.74
C ASN A 52 6.65 -10.62 -11.78
N THR A 53 7.28 -9.95 -10.81
CA THR A 53 8.73 -9.80 -10.68
C THR A 53 9.18 -10.26 -9.30
N PRO A 54 10.46 -10.66 -9.13
CA PRO A 54 10.97 -11.05 -7.82
C PRO A 54 10.82 -9.92 -6.79
N LEU A 55 10.29 -10.24 -5.61
CA LEU A 55 10.01 -9.25 -4.55
C LEU A 55 11.23 -8.41 -4.17
N ALA A 56 12.43 -8.99 -4.12
CA ALA A 56 13.65 -8.27 -3.77
C ALA A 56 14.00 -7.17 -4.79
N ALA A 57 13.80 -7.44 -6.08
CA ALA A 57 14.03 -6.44 -7.14
C ALA A 57 13.00 -5.30 -7.03
N PHE A 58 11.72 -5.66 -6.83
CA PHE A 58 10.65 -4.68 -6.62
C PHE A 58 10.92 -3.80 -5.39
N GLN A 59 11.33 -4.40 -4.26
CA GLN A 59 11.70 -3.67 -3.04
C GLN A 59 12.84 -2.68 -3.29
N GLN A 60 13.89 -3.09 -3.99
CA GLN A 60 15.02 -2.22 -4.32
C GLN A 60 14.58 -1.05 -5.21
N GLN A 61 13.75 -1.31 -6.22
CA GLN A 61 13.26 -0.30 -7.15
C GLN A 61 12.34 0.72 -6.46
N MET A 62 11.40 0.24 -5.64
CA MET A 62 10.54 1.11 -4.82
C MET A 62 11.38 1.97 -3.87
N LYS A 63 12.39 1.38 -3.22
CA LYS A 63 13.31 2.11 -2.34
C LYS A 63 14.08 3.21 -3.08
N GLN A 64 14.52 2.95 -4.31
CA GLN A 64 15.18 3.97 -5.16
C GLN A 64 14.22 5.11 -5.54
N ALA A 65 12.92 4.83 -5.66
CA ALA A 65 11.88 5.84 -5.84
C ALA A 65 11.42 6.51 -4.51
N GLY A 66 12.11 6.23 -3.40
CA GLY A 66 11.79 6.82 -2.09
C GLY A 66 10.65 6.13 -1.33
N ILE A 67 10.23 4.93 -1.75
CA ILE A 67 9.10 4.19 -1.15
C ILE A 67 9.61 2.93 -0.46
N LEU A 68 9.37 2.81 0.85
CA LEU A 68 9.71 1.60 1.61
C LEU A 68 8.49 0.69 1.72
N VAL A 69 8.54 -0.45 1.02
CA VAL A 69 7.49 -1.48 1.05
C VAL A 69 7.78 -2.55 2.10
N GLY A 70 6.82 -3.43 2.37
CA GLY A 70 6.96 -4.50 3.36
C GLY A 70 8.06 -5.50 3.02
N ARG A 71 8.58 -6.15 4.07
CA ARG A 71 9.51 -7.29 3.97
C ARG A 71 8.90 -8.50 3.24
N ALA A 72 9.70 -9.53 2.99
CA ALA A 72 9.21 -10.81 2.50
C ALA A 72 8.34 -11.55 3.52
N PHE A 73 7.35 -12.31 3.03
CA PHE A 73 6.43 -13.14 3.81
C PHE A 73 6.39 -14.58 3.27
N PRO A 74 7.41 -15.42 3.53
CA PRO A 74 7.39 -16.81 3.10
C PRO A 74 6.17 -17.57 3.65
N PRO A 75 5.54 -18.47 2.87
CA PRO A 75 5.95 -18.94 1.53
C PRO A 75 5.43 -18.09 0.36
N ALA A 76 4.84 -16.91 0.61
CA ALA A 76 4.30 -16.03 -0.43
C ALA A 76 5.41 -15.13 -1.02
N ASP A 77 6.41 -15.75 -1.64
CA ASP A 77 7.63 -15.06 -2.12
C ASP A 77 7.37 -14.11 -3.30
N ASP A 78 6.27 -14.34 -4.03
CA ASP A 78 5.85 -13.52 -5.18
C ASP A 78 4.84 -12.43 -4.76
N TRP A 79 4.67 -12.18 -3.46
CA TRP A 79 3.69 -11.23 -2.94
C TRP A 79 4.35 -10.11 -2.14
N CYS A 80 3.79 -8.91 -2.27
CA CYS A 80 4.20 -7.74 -1.52
C CYS A 80 3.07 -7.25 -0.61
N ARG A 81 3.43 -6.90 0.63
CA ARG A 81 2.56 -6.13 1.52
C ARG A 81 2.95 -4.66 1.48
N ILE A 82 2.00 -3.79 1.15
CA ILE A 82 2.18 -2.35 1.22
C ILE A 82 1.20 -1.75 2.24
N SER A 83 1.73 -1.04 3.23
CA SER A 83 0.90 -0.28 4.18
C SER A 83 0.24 0.91 3.47
N LEU A 84 -0.95 1.27 3.90
CA LEU A 84 -1.67 2.42 3.37
C LEU A 84 -1.20 3.68 4.11
N GLY A 85 -0.47 4.53 3.39
CA GLY A 85 -0.14 5.88 3.84
C GLY A 85 -1.34 6.83 3.72
N THR A 86 -1.05 8.12 3.75
CA THR A 86 -2.03 9.16 3.40
C THR A 86 -2.53 9.01 1.95
N PRO A 87 -3.72 9.54 1.61
CA PRO A 87 -4.20 9.49 0.23
C PRO A 87 -3.24 10.10 -0.79
N GLN A 88 -2.49 11.13 -0.40
CA GLN A 88 -1.49 11.79 -1.23
C GLN A 88 -0.28 10.88 -1.47
N GLU A 89 0.25 10.23 -0.43
CA GLU A 89 1.32 9.23 -0.57
C GLU A 89 0.86 8.06 -1.43
N MET A 90 -0.36 7.56 -1.23
CA MET A 90 -0.89 6.46 -2.05
C MET A 90 -1.12 6.86 -3.50
N THR A 91 -1.45 8.12 -3.77
CA THR A 91 -1.52 8.66 -5.13
C THR A 91 -0.14 8.68 -5.79
N PHE A 92 0.89 9.08 -5.04
CA PHE A 92 2.27 9.01 -5.51
C PHE A 92 2.70 7.57 -5.80
N VAL A 93 2.46 6.64 -4.86
CA VAL A 93 2.72 5.20 -5.04
C VAL A 93 2.02 4.66 -6.28
N ALA A 94 0.72 4.94 -6.45
CA ALA A 94 -0.06 4.52 -7.61
C ALA A 94 0.52 5.04 -8.92
N HIS A 95 0.99 6.30 -8.93
CA HIS A 95 1.66 6.88 -10.09
C HIS A 95 3.00 6.18 -10.39
N THR A 96 3.83 5.95 -9.38
CA THR A 96 5.11 5.25 -9.52
C THR A 96 4.92 3.82 -10.05
N LEU A 97 3.93 3.07 -9.56
CA LEU A 97 3.61 1.73 -10.08
C LEU A 97 3.25 1.79 -11.58
N LYS A 98 2.45 2.78 -11.99
CA LYS A 98 2.11 2.96 -13.42
C LYS A 98 3.34 3.31 -14.28
N GLN A 99 4.28 4.09 -13.76
CA GLN A 99 5.54 4.39 -14.45
C GLN A 99 6.44 3.16 -14.61
N PHE A 100 6.53 2.30 -13.59
CA PHE A 100 7.34 1.08 -13.67
C PHE A 100 6.80 0.10 -14.73
N ARG A 101 5.47 0.04 -14.91
CA ARG A 101 4.83 -0.75 -15.97
C ARG A 101 5.19 -0.26 -17.36
N SER A 102 5.19 1.06 -17.60
CA SER A 102 5.54 1.60 -18.93
C SER A 102 7.01 1.34 -19.30
N GLN A 103 7.88 1.17 -18.30
CA GLN A 103 9.29 0.82 -18.47
C GLN A 103 9.54 -0.69 -18.56
N LYS A 104 8.48 -1.53 -18.56
CA LYS A 104 8.54 -3.00 -18.51
C LYS A 104 9.28 -3.58 -17.30
N GLN A 105 9.19 -2.89 -16.16
CA GLN A 105 9.83 -3.29 -14.90
C GLN A 105 8.81 -3.89 -13.89
N LEU A 106 7.56 -4.06 -14.31
CA LEU A 106 6.42 -4.64 -13.57
C LEU A 106 5.65 -5.65 -14.43
#